data_AF-A0A352VAH1-F1
#
_entry.id   AF-A0A352VAH1-F1
#
_cell.length_a   1.000
_cell.length_b   1.000
_cell.length_c   1.000
_cell.angle_alpha   90.00
_cell.angle_beta   90.00
_cell.angle_gamma   90.00
#
_symmetry.space_group_name_H-M   'P 1'
#
loop_
_entity.id
_entity.type
_entity.pdbx_description
1 polymer ?
#
loop_
_entity_poly.entity_id
_entity_poly.type
_entity_poly.pdbx_seq_one_letter_code
_entity_poly.pdbx_strand_id
1 'polypeptide(L)'
;MKDKLDYIIPYDKMQFIWVTDFFDLPTKGLCKLNNELHVFEIINWEDDNPCYSVFKLSFFEKVKWLLRKKCFELCIGKHWTYPNRKNGVRFYTGKPKWFWKLMFNLYYWRKFKWNSQ
;
A
#
# COMPACT_ATOMS: atom_id res chain seq x y z
N MET A 1 -0.49 -8.16 -18.23
CA MET A 1 -1.68 -8.99 -17.93
C MET A 1 -2.45 -8.31 -16.82
N LYS A 2 -3.43 -7.50 -17.20
CA LYS A 2 -4.35 -6.73 -16.33
C LYS A 2 -5.77 -7.13 -16.78
N ASP A 3 -6.11 -8.42 -16.66
CA ASP A 3 -7.24 -8.99 -17.42
C ASP A 3 -8.42 -9.46 -16.58
N LYS A 4 -8.53 -9.07 -15.30
CA LYS A 4 -9.79 -9.20 -14.59
C LYS A 4 -9.91 -8.23 -13.43
N LEU A 5 -10.79 -7.25 -13.60
CA LEU A 5 -11.30 -6.43 -12.51
C LEU A 5 -12.24 -7.35 -11.73
N ASP A 6 -11.79 -7.88 -10.60
CA ASP A 6 -12.57 -8.92 -9.90
C ASP A 6 -13.71 -8.31 -9.11
N TYR A 7 -13.47 -7.17 -8.44
CA TYR A 7 -14.47 -6.51 -7.60
C TYR A 7 -14.30 -4.99 -7.59
N ILE A 8 -15.43 -4.28 -7.51
CA ILE A 8 -15.48 -2.85 -7.17
C ILE A 8 -16.00 -2.75 -5.73
N ILE A 9 -15.23 -2.12 -4.86
CA ILE A 9 -15.53 -2.04 -3.43
C ILE A 9 -15.52 -0.57 -2.98
N PRO A 10 -16.57 -0.09 -2.29
CA PRO A 10 -16.58 1.26 -1.73
C PRO A 10 -15.61 1.37 -0.56
N TYR A 11 -15.08 2.57 -0.31
CA TYR A 11 -14.07 2.84 0.72
C TYR A 11 -14.42 2.27 2.10
N ASP A 12 -15.66 2.43 2.57
CA ASP A 12 -16.08 1.99 3.91
C ASP A 12 -16.01 0.48 4.13
N LYS A 13 -16.03 -0.30 3.03
CA LYS A 13 -15.94 -1.76 3.07
C LYS A 13 -14.51 -2.26 2.87
N MET A 14 -13.54 -1.36 2.66
CA MET A 14 -12.16 -1.74 2.42
C MET A 14 -11.41 -2.07 3.71
N GLN A 15 -10.80 -3.25 3.73
CA GLN A 15 -9.84 -3.63 4.75
C GLN A 15 -8.41 -3.41 4.23
N PHE A 16 -7.93 -2.18 4.33
CA PHE A 16 -6.56 -1.84 3.93
C PHE A 16 -5.53 -2.59 4.78
N ILE A 17 -4.53 -3.18 4.15
CA ILE A 17 -3.38 -3.83 4.82
C ILE A 17 -2.15 -2.97 4.70
N TRP A 18 -1.86 -2.48 3.50
CA TRP A 18 -0.70 -1.67 3.21
C TRP A 18 -1.00 -0.73 2.06
N VAL A 19 -0.66 0.54 2.19
CA VAL A 19 -0.88 1.54 1.16
C VAL A 19 0.48 1.93 0.59
N THR A 20 0.65 1.77 -0.71
CA THR A 20 1.88 2.16 -1.42
C THR A 20 1.91 3.61 -1.82
N ASP A 21 0.72 4.19 -1.98
CA ASP A 21 0.55 5.47 -2.63
C ASP A 21 -0.78 6.10 -2.15
N PHE A 22 -0.73 7.39 -1.87
CA PHE A 22 -1.79 8.11 -1.17
C PHE A 22 -1.64 9.60 -1.44
N PHE A 23 -2.75 10.22 -1.81
CA PHE A 23 -2.87 11.68 -1.89
C PHE A 23 -3.74 12.13 -0.71
N ASP A 24 -5.05 12.30 -0.93
CA ASP A 24 -6.03 12.52 0.15
C ASP A 24 -6.65 11.20 0.63
N LEU A 25 -6.72 10.22 -0.28
CA LEU A 25 -7.19 8.87 -0.04
C LEU A 25 -6.12 7.85 -0.45
N PRO A 26 -6.15 6.62 0.10
CA PRO A 26 -5.34 5.52 -0.41
C PRO A 26 -5.61 5.35 -1.89
N THR A 27 -4.57 5.35 -2.73
CA THR A 27 -4.74 5.19 -4.18
C THR A 27 -4.47 3.77 -4.61
N LYS A 28 -3.49 3.15 -3.97
CA LYS A 28 -3.00 1.83 -4.34
C LYS A 28 -2.37 1.12 -3.18
N GLY A 29 -2.50 -0.20 -3.16
CA GLY A 29 -1.80 -1.03 -2.20
C GLY A 29 -2.37 -2.42 -2.08
N LEU A 30 -2.25 -2.99 -0.88
CA LEU A 30 -2.80 -4.28 -0.51
C LEU A 30 -4.01 -4.11 0.41
N CYS A 31 -5.04 -4.88 0.13
CA CYS A 31 -6.21 -5.04 0.99
C CYS A 31 -6.46 -6.52 1.31
N LYS A 32 -7.28 -6.74 2.33
CA LYS A 32 -7.83 -8.05 2.67
C LYS A 32 -9.26 -8.12 2.16
N LEU A 33 -9.60 -9.20 1.48
CA LEU A 33 -10.98 -9.51 1.11
C LEU A 33 -11.20 -11.01 1.30
N ASN A 34 -12.22 -11.40 2.06
CA ASN A 34 -12.54 -12.82 2.34
C ASN A 34 -11.33 -13.62 2.84
N ASN A 35 -10.54 -13.05 3.75
CA ASN A 35 -9.30 -13.62 4.26
C ASN A 35 -8.15 -13.82 3.25
N GLU A 36 -8.31 -13.38 2.02
CA GLU A 36 -7.28 -13.42 0.99
C GLU A 36 -6.67 -12.03 0.72
N LEU A 37 -5.38 -12.04 0.37
CA LEU A 37 -4.63 -10.84 -0.03
C LEU A 37 -4.93 -10.46 -1.49
N HIS A 38 -5.33 -9.20 -1.67
CA HIS A 38 -5.63 -8.61 -2.95
C HIS A 38 -4.88 -7.28 -3.12
N VAL A 39 -4.72 -6.83 -4.37
CA VAL A 39 -4.28 -5.46 -4.68
C VAL A 39 -5.49 -4.61 -4.92
N PHE A 40 -5.45 -3.37 -4.44
CA PHE A 40 -6.45 -2.37 -4.77
C PHE A 40 -5.84 -1.22 -5.57
N GLU A 41 -6.65 -0.61 -6.42
CA GLU A 41 -6.35 0.62 -7.16
C GLU A 41 -7.64 1.47 -7.21
N ILE A 42 -7.54 2.74 -6.83
CA ILE A 42 -8.66 3.68 -6.84
C ILE A 42 -9.13 3.91 -8.28
N ILE A 43 -10.44 3.90 -8.48
CA ILE A 43 -11.06 4.14 -9.80
C ILE A 43 -11.67 5.53 -9.83
N ASN A 44 -12.39 5.90 -8.76
CA ASN A 44 -13.14 7.14 -8.71
C ASN A 44 -12.76 7.94 -7.46
N TRP A 45 -12.31 9.17 -7.71
CA TRP A 45 -11.92 10.16 -6.72
C TRP A 45 -12.97 11.24 -6.51
N GLU A 46 -13.90 11.40 -7.46
CA GLU A 46 -14.70 12.62 -7.61
C GLU A 46 -16.07 12.55 -6.92
N ASP A 47 -16.50 11.36 -6.48
CA ASP A 47 -17.77 11.20 -5.78
C ASP A 47 -17.61 11.20 -4.26
N ASP A 48 -18.65 11.66 -3.55
CA ASP A 48 -18.82 11.52 -2.09
C ASP A 48 -18.61 10.07 -1.57
N ASN A 49 -18.55 9.09 -2.48
CA ASN A 49 -18.28 7.67 -2.22
C ASN A 49 -17.10 7.13 -3.05
N PRO A 50 -15.85 7.31 -2.60
CA PRO A 50 -14.68 6.79 -3.29
C PRO A 50 -14.71 5.26 -3.43
N CYS A 51 -14.38 4.78 -4.63
CA CYS A 51 -14.49 3.38 -5.00
C CYS A 51 -13.17 2.81 -5.55
N TYR A 52 -12.97 1.52 -5.29
CA TYR A 52 -11.72 0.82 -5.57
C TYR A 52 -11.93 -0.42 -6.42
N SER A 53 -11.05 -0.59 -7.41
CA SER A 53 -10.85 -1.87 -8.10
C SER A 53 -10.01 -2.78 -7.22
N VAL A 54 -10.44 -4.03 -7.07
CA VAL A 54 -9.71 -5.06 -6.33
C VAL A 54 -9.37 -6.21 -7.27
N PHE A 55 -8.10 -6.59 -7.25
CA PHE A 55 -7.52 -7.62 -8.11
C PHE A 55 -6.99 -8.76 -7.26
N LYS A 56 -7.36 -9.99 -7.63
CA LYS A 56 -6.77 -11.19 -7.04
C LYS A 56 -5.35 -11.36 -7.52
N LEU A 57 -4.45 -11.54 -6.56
CA LEU A 57 -3.04 -11.75 -6.85
C LEU A 57 -2.76 -13.24 -7.12
N SER A 58 -1.96 -13.50 -8.16
CA SER A 58 -1.32 -14.80 -8.32
C SER A 58 -0.27 -15.03 -7.21
N PHE A 59 0.14 -16.28 -6.97
CA PHE A 59 1.08 -16.62 -5.91
C PHE A 59 2.40 -15.84 -5.99
N PHE A 60 2.99 -15.74 -7.19
CA PHE A 60 4.21 -14.97 -7.42
C PHE A 60 4.02 -13.47 -7.15
N GLU A 61 2.86 -12.93 -7.54
CA GLU A 61 2.53 -11.53 -7.30
C GLU A 61 2.31 -11.26 -5.81
N LYS A 62 1.65 -12.18 -5.08
CA LYS A 62 1.53 -12.12 -3.62
C LYS A 62 2.90 -12.01 -2.97
N VAL A 63 3.83 -12.89 -3.32
CA VAL A 63 5.20 -12.86 -2.78
C VAL A 63 5.88 -11.53 -3.12
N LYS A 64 5.81 -11.09 -4.37
CA LYS A 64 6.39 -9.79 -4.81
C LYS A 64 5.83 -8.63 -3.99
N TRP A 65 4.53 -8.58 -3.78
CA TRP A 65 3.86 -7.54 -3.01
C TRP A 65 4.21 -7.59 -1.51
N LEU A 66 4.28 -8.78 -0.93
CA LEU A 66 4.70 -8.96 0.46
C LEU A 66 6.17 -8.55 0.68
N LEU A 67 7.06 -8.85 -0.27
CA LEU A 67 8.44 -8.38 -0.23
C LEU A 67 8.51 -6.86 -0.31
N ARG A 68 7.74 -6.23 -1.22
CA ARG A 68 7.67 -4.76 -1.30
C ARG A 68 7.18 -4.15 0.01
N LYS A 69 6.14 -4.73 0.63
CA LYS A 69 5.64 -4.33 1.95
C LYS A 69 6.72 -4.41 3.01
N LYS A 70 7.44 -5.54 3.11
CA LYS A 70 8.54 -5.70 4.07
C LYS A 70 9.67 -4.69 3.83
N CYS A 71 10.06 -4.46 2.57
CA CYS A 71 11.04 -3.43 2.25
C CYS A 71 10.57 -2.04 2.69
N PHE A 72 9.30 -1.70 2.46
CA PHE A 72 8.72 -0.43 2.92
C PHE A 72 8.75 -0.29 4.44
N GLU A 73 8.36 -1.33 5.17
CA GLU A 73 8.37 -1.33 6.63
C GLU A 73 9.78 -1.23 7.21
N LEU A 74 10.76 -1.85 6.55
CA LEU A 74 12.17 -1.73 6.91
C LEU A 74 12.71 -0.35 6.58
N CYS A 75 12.41 0.21 5.41
CA CYS A 75 13.01 1.47 4.97
C CYS A 75 12.36 2.69 5.61
N ILE A 76 11.02 2.74 5.59
CA ILE A 76 10.25 3.94 5.90
C ILE A 76 9.51 3.76 7.23
N GLY A 77 8.93 2.58 7.46
CA GLY A 77 8.26 2.22 8.71
C GLY A 77 6.81 1.77 8.50
N LYS A 78 6.10 1.47 9.59
CA LYS A 78 4.76 0.84 9.56
C LYS A 78 3.56 1.80 9.44
N HIS A 79 3.81 3.10 9.29
CA HIS A 79 2.74 4.12 9.25
C HIS A 79 1.70 3.98 8.14
N TRP A 80 2.04 3.30 7.04
CA TRP A 80 1.11 3.00 5.93
C TRP A 80 0.63 1.54 5.93
N THR A 81 0.91 0.80 7.01
CA THR A 81 0.44 -0.57 7.22
C THR A 81 -0.71 -0.52 8.23
N TYR A 82 -1.93 -0.84 7.79
CA TYR A 82 -3.19 -0.60 8.51
C TYR A 82 -3.77 -1.76 9.37
N PRO A 83 -3.11 -2.89 9.66
CA PRO A 83 -3.81 -4.02 10.24
C PRO A 83 -4.10 -3.89 11.74
N ASN A 84 -3.67 -2.81 12.43
CA ASN A 84 -3.87 -2.64 13.89
C ASN A 84 -3.37 -1.30 14.46
N ARG A 85 -3.62 -0.17 13.78
CA ARG A 85 -3.22 1.12 14.39
C ARG A 85 -4.29 1.56 15.38
N LYS A 86 -3.97 1.52 16.68
CA LYS A 86 -4.72 2.33 17.67
C LYS A 86 -4.62 3.79 17.24
N ASN A 87 -5.76 4.48 17.10
CA ASN A 87 -5.80 5.90 16.77
C ASN A 87 -4.85 6.67 17.71
N GLY A 88 -3.94 7.48 17.15
CA GLY A 88 -3.05 8.35 17.93
C GLY A 88 -1.61 7.86 18.19
N VAL A 89 -1.18 6.68 17.71
CA VAL A 89 0.23 6.26 17.86
C VAL A 89 1.14 7.10 16.94
N ARG A 90 1.86 8.05 17.54
CA ARG A 90 2.87 8.88 16.86
C ARG A 90 3.86 8.01 16.10
N PHE A 91 4.19 8.43 14.89
CA PHE A 91 5.25 7.79 14.09
C PHE A 91 6.57 7.93 14.85
N TYR A 92 7.05 6.84 15.42
CA TYR A 92 8.36 6.79 16.07
C TYR A 92 9.29 5.98 15.18
N THR A 93 10.26 6.65 14.58
CA THR A 93 11.40 5.97 14.00
C THR A 93 12.26 5.46 15.14
N GLY A 94 12.13 4.17 15.48
CA GLY A 94 13.05 3.48 16.42
C GLY A 94 14.49 3.37 15.88
N LYS A 95 14.86 4.18 14.89
CA LYS A 95 16.12 4.18 14.17
C LYS A 95 16.74 5.59 14.24
N PRO A 96 18.07 5.71 14.31
CA PRO A 96 18.74 6.99 14.26
C PRO A 96 18.40 7.74 12.95
N LYS A 97 18.21 9.07 13.05
CA LYS A 97 17.69 9.92 11.95
C LYS A 97 18.47 9.76 10.64
N TRP A 98 19.81 9.65 10.71
CA TRP A 98 20.68 9.51 9.53
C TRP A 98 20.41 8.20 8.78
N PHE A 99 20.23 7.10 9.51
CA PHE A 99 20.01 5.78 8.93
C PHE A 99 18.62 5.71 8.30
N TRP A 100 17.63 6.31 8.95
CA TRP A 100 16.30 6.46 8.35
C TRP A 100 16.36 7.29 7.06
N LYS A 101 17.07 8.43 7.05
CA LYS A 101 17.23 9.26 5.84
C LYS A 101 17.90 8.49 4.70
N LEU A 102 18.91 7.67 4.99
CA LEU A 102 19.57 6.80 4.00
C LEU A 102 18.58 5.78 3.41
N MET A 103 17.86 5.06 4.27
CA MET A 103 16.91 4.03 3.85
C MET A 103 15.71 4.62 3.10
N PHE A 104 15.24 5.80 3.52
CA PHE A 104 14.20 6.57 2.85
C PHE A 104 14.64 6.94 1.43
N ASN A 105 15.82 7.54 1.30
CA ASN A 105 16.38 7.90 0.00
C ASN A 105 16.54 6.68 -0.91
N LEU A 106 17.07 5.57 -0.38
CA LEU A 106 17.25 4.34 -1.16
C LEU A 106 15.92 3.76 -1.65
N TYR A 107 14.87 3.80 -0.83
CA TYR A 107 13.55 3.32 -1.22
C TYR A 107 12.93 4.18 -2.33
N TYR A 108 12.89 5.50 -2.15
CA TYR A 108 12.26 6.42 -3.11
C TYR A 108 13.11 6.64 -4.38
N TRP A 109 14.44 6.61 -4.28
CA TRP A 109 15.31 6.60 -5.45
C TRP A 109 15.03 5.41 -6.36
N ARG A 110 14.82 4.22 -5.74
CA ARG A 110 14.41 3.02 -6.49
C ARG A 110 12.98 3.12 -7.05
N LYS A 111 12.04 3.79 -6.35
CA LYS A 111 10.67 4.06 -6.86
C LYS A 111 10.72 4.96 -8.10
N PHE A 112 11.56 5.99 -8.09
CA PHE A 112 11.71 6.92 -9.23
C PHE A 112 12.22 6.22 -10.50
N LYS A 113 13.26 5.39 -10.37
CA LYS A 113 13.84 4.68 -11.52
C LYS A 113 12.89 3.68 -12.19
N TRP A 114 11.90 3.18 -11.45
CA TRP A 114 10.91 2.20 -11.97
C TRP A 114 9.71 2.86 -12.67
N ASN A 115 9.47 4.17 -12.46
CA ASN A 115 8.40 4.93 -13.09
C ASN A 115 8.87 5.74 -14.32
N SER A 116 10.17 5.74 -14.63
CA SER A 116 10.78 6.41 -15.80
C SER A 116 11.13 5.44 -16.95
N GLN A 117 10.57 4.23 -16.94
CA GLN A 117 10.57 3.27 -18.04
C GLN A 117 9.13 2.93 -18.39
#